data_AF-A0A8D8C9M9-F1
#
_entry.id   AF-A0A8D8C9M9-F1
#
_cell.length_a   1.000
_cell.length_b   1.000
_cell.length_c   1.000
_cell.angle_alpha   90.00
_cell.angle_beta   90.00
_cell.angle_gamma   90.00
#
_symmetry.space_group_name_H-M   'P 1'
#
loop_
_entity.id
_entity.type
_entity.pdbx_description
1 polymer ?
#
loop_
_entity_poly.entity_id
_entity_poly.type
_entity_poly.pdbx_seq_one_letter_code
_entity_poly.pdbx_strand_id
1 'polypeptide(L)'
;MSKNENREATIRQLYTELNKQGSNGEYEKALKSANKILALDQSEQKALQCKLVSLIQLSKFEEVLKFLDRTQPAYDCTFERAYCQYRLNQPEAAYKTIQESGVKPLPPNLKELMAQILYRLENFEECFDLYRDIIKNTHDDYDDERTTNMSAVAANLCVEGSKKELPKLREDTYELTYNAACALAGKQQFPEAEKKLRTSEKLCREFLEEDGATEEDIMDEVAIIKVQLAYCLQMQGKSKEASA
;
A
#
# COMPACT_ATOMS: atom_id res chain seq x y z
N MET A 1 13.77 46.65 -15.90
CA MET A 1 13.72 45.54 -14.93
C MET A 1 15.08 44.86 -14.92
N SER A 2 15.64 44.62 -13.75
CA SER A 2 16.91 43.92 -13.61
C SER A 2 16.79 42.47 -14.10
N LYS A 3 17.90 41.82 -14.49
CA LYS A 3 17.89 40.40 -14.88
C LYS A 3 17.30 39.49 -13.77
N ASN A 4 17.44 39.88 -12.51
CA ASN A 4 16.88 39.16 -11.36
C ASN A 4 15.36 39.32 -11.26
N GLU A 5 14.83 40.53 -11.46
CA GLU A 5 13.39 40.78 -11.45
C GLU A 5 12.66 39.96 -12.55
N ASN A 6 13.27 39.85 -13.73
CA ASN A 6 12.72 39.03 -14.81
C ASN A 6 12.75 37.52 -14.48
N ARG A 7 13.82 37.04 -13.82
CA ARG A 7 13.93 35.64 -13.37
C ARG A 7 12.84 35.31 -12.35
N GLU A 8 12.66 36.14 -11.33
CA GLU A 8 11.63 35.93 -10.30
C GLU A 8 10.22 35.93 -10.89
N ALA A 9 9.92 36.88 -11.79
CA ALA A 9 8.63 36.93 -12.47
C ALA A 9 8.36 35.64 -13.29
N THR A 10 9.38 35.14 -13.97
CA THR A 10 9.30 33.87 -14.73
C THR A 10 9.04 32.68 -13.82
N ILE A 11 9.75 32.58 -12.69
CA ILE A 11 9.55 31.51 -11.70
C ILE A 11 8.12 31.54 -11.14
N ARG A 12 7.60 32.73 -10.79
CA ARG A 12 6.21 32.86 -10.30
C ARG A 12 5.20 32.38 -11.34
N GLN A 13 5.36 32.75 -12.61
CA GLN A 13 4.48 32.27 -13.68
C GLN A 13 4.54 30.75 -13.84
N LEU A 14 5.74 30.16 -13.77
CA LEU A 14 5.92 28.71 -13.86
C LEU A 14 5.28 27.99 -12.66
N TYR A 15 5.30 28.57 -11.46
CA TYR A 15 4.62 27.99 -10.31
C TYR A 15 3.09 28.01 -10.45
N THR A 16 2.52 29.06 -11.04
CA THR A 16 1.08 29.09 -11.34
C THR A 16 0.69 27.94 -12.26
N GLU A 17 1.49 27.71 -13.31
CA GLU A 17 1.25 26.61 -14.24
C GLU A 17 1.48 25.24 -13.59
N LEU A 18 2.56 25.09 -12.82
CA LEU A 18 2.87 23.87 -12.09
C LEU A 18 1.74 23.48 -11.13
N ASN A 19 1.22 24.45 -10.38
CA ASN A 19 0.11 24.20 -9.45
C ASN A 19 -1.15 23.74 -10.19
N LYS A 20 -1.50 24.41 -11.29
CA LYS A 20 -2.65 24.04 -12.14
C LYS A 20 -2.49 22.62 -12.70
N GLN A 21 -1.32 22.31 -13.26
CA GLN A 21 -1.03 21.00 -13.83
C GLN A 21 -1.06 19.90 -12.77
N GLY A 22 -0.49 20.16 -11.59
CA GLY A 22 -0.49 19.22 -10.46
C GLY A 22 -1.90 18.93 -9.96
N SER A 23 -2.73 19.96 -9.75
CA SER A 23 -4.12 19.79 -9.32
C SER A 23 -5.00 19.06 -10.34
N ASN A 24 -4.67 19.14 -11.63
CA ASN A 24 -5.38 18.45 -12.70
C ASN A 24 -4.85 17.03 -12.97
N GLY A 25 -3.84 16.56 -12.23
CA GLY A 25 -3.20 15.26 -12.48
C GLY A 25 -2.39 15.20 -13.77
N GLU A 26 -2.04 16.33 -14.39
CA GLU A 26 -1.25 16.41 -15.63
C GLU A 26 0.25 16.27 -15.33
N TYR A 27 0.66 15.15 -14.74
CA TYR A 27 1.97 14.97 -14.12
C TYR A 27 3.14 15.09 -15.11
N GLU A 28 3.01 14.72 -16.38
CA GLU A 28 4.07 14.94 -17.38
C GLU A 28 4.30 16.43 -17.65
N LYS A 29 3.23 17.23 -17.63
CA LYS A 29 3.35 18.68 -17.82
C LYS A 29 3.90 19.33 -16.56
N ALA A 30 3.39 18.93 -15.39
CA ALA A 30 3.89 19.37 -14.08
C ALA A 30 5.40 19.11 -13.95
N LEU A 31 5.86 17.92 -14.32
CA LEU A 31 7.28 17.57 -14.34
C LEU A 31 8.10 18.49 -15.25
N LYS A 32 7.59 18.84 -16.44
CA LYS A 32 8.26 19.80 -17.35
C LYS A 32 8.35 21.19 -16.71
N SER A 33 7.28 21.68 -16.09
CA SER A 33 7.26 22.98 -15.40
C SER A 33 8.21 23.02 -14.21
N ALA A 34 8.21 21.98 -13.38
CA ALA A 34 9.15 21.84 -12.26
C ALA A 34 10.61 21.83 -12.74
N ASN A 35 10.94 21.08 -13.79
CA ASN A 35 12.28 21.07 -14.37
C ASN A 35 12.70 22.46 -14.90
N LYS A 36 11.78 23.24 -15.49
CA LYS A 36 12.07 24.62 -15.92
C LYS A 36 12.37 25.54 -14.74
N ILE A 37 11.63 25.44 -13.65
CA ILE A 37 11.89 26.21 -12.41
C ILE A 37 13.29 25.84 -11.88
N LEU A 38 13.58 24.54 -11.77
CA LEU A 38 14.86 24.05 -11.23
C LEU A 38 16.07 24.37 -12.13
N ALA A 39 15.85 24.56 -13.42
CA ALA A 39 16.89 25.04 -14.34
C ALA A 39 17.21 26.54 -14.12
N LEU A 40 16.23 27.33 -13.68
CA LEU A 40 16.43 28.74 -13.31
C LEU A 40 17.02 28.86 -11.91
N ASP A 41 16.55 28.04 -10.97
CA ASP A 41 16.97 28.04 -9.58
C ASP A 41 16.87 26.64 -8.96
N GLN A 42 18.02 26.03 -8.67
CA GLN A 42 18.08 24.69 -8.07
C GLN A 42 17.71 24.67 -6.59
N SER A 43 17.63 25.83 -5.92
CA SER A 43 17.28 25.95 -4.51
C SER A 43 15.77 25.92 -4.24
N GLU A 44 14.95 25.92 -5.29
CA GLU A 44 13.49 25.92 -5.25
C GLU A 44 12.91 24.61 -4.72
N GLN A 45 12.78 24.50 -3.40
CA GLN A 45 12.37 23.26 -2.71
C GLN A 45 10.98 22.77 -3.12
N LYS A 46 10.01 23.67 -3.34
CA LYS A 46 8.67 23.29 -3.78
C LYS A 46 8.68 22.67 -5.18
N ALA A 47 9.49 23.20 -6.10
CA ALA A 47 9.65 22.62 -7.42
C ALA A 47 10.33 21.24 -7.36
N LEU A 48 11.29 21.04 -6.44
CA LEU A 48 11.88 19.71 -6.18
C LEU A 48 10.82 18.72 -5.71
N GLN A 49 10.01 19.09 -4.72
CA GLN A 49 8.91 18.26 -4.19
C GLN A 49 7.90 17.91 -5.29
N CYS A 50 7.42 18.90 -6.05
CA CYS A 50 6.50 18.66 -7.16
C CYS A 50 7.10 17.76 -8.24
N LYS A 51 8.40 17.88 -8.52
CA LYS A 51 9.11 16.97 -9.43
C LYS A 51 9.09 15.53 -8.91
N LEU A 52 9.42 15.31 -7.63
CA LEU A 52 9.39 13.98 -7.02
C LEU A 52 7.98 13.37 -7.08
N VAL A 53 6.97 14.10 -6.65
CA VAL A 53 5.56 13.67 -6.71
C VAL A 53 5.16 13.33 -8.14
N SER A 54 5.49 14.20 -9.11
CA SER A 54 5.17 13.94 -10.52
C SER A 54 5.85 12.67 -11.04
N LEU A 55 7.11 12.42 -10.70
CA LEU A 55 7.79 11.19 -11.08
C LEU A 55 7.16 9.95 -10.44
N ILE A 56 6.79 10.03 -9.16
CA ILE A 56 6.10 8.93 -8.44
C ILE A 56 4.76 8.61 -9.07
N GLN A 57 3.95 9.63 -9.37
CA GLN A 57 2.63 9.47 -10.00
C GLN A 57 2.74 8.88 -11.42
N LEU A 58 3.83 9.19 -12.12
CA LEU A 58 4.17 8.58 -13.42
C LEU A 58 4.84 7.21 -13.30
N SER A 59 4.92 6.64 -12.11
CA SER A 59 5.59 5.37 -11.81
C SER A 59 7.07 5.30 -12.23
N LYS A 60 7.76 6.45 -12.28
CA LYS A 60 9.18 6.58 -12.64
C LYS A 60 10.08 6.46 -11.41
N PHE A 61 9.97 5.35 -10.68
CA PHE A 61 10.60 5.18 -9.36
C PHE A 61 12.14 5.20 -9.42
N GLU A 62 12.76 4.60 -10.42
CA GLU A 62 14.22 4.61 -10.58
C GLU A 62 14.74 6.02 -10.87
N GLU A 63 13.97 6.83 -11.60
CA GLU A 63 14.34 8.23 -11.86
C GLU A 63 14.31 9.06 -10.56
N VAL A 64 13.35 8.79 -9.67
CA VAL A 64 13.29 9.39 -8.33
C VAL A 64 14.55 9.06 -7.52
N LEU A 65 14.90 7.77 -7.42
CA LEU A 65 16.08 7.34 -6.65
C LEU A 65 17.37 7.96 -7.19
N LYS A 66 17.59 7.89 -8.51
CA LYS A 66 18.75 8.55 -9.16
C LYS A 66 18.79 10.05 -8.90
N PHE A 67 17.63 10.70 -8.90
CA PHE A 67 17.54 12.13 -8.63
C PHE A 67 17.89 12.48 -7.18
N LEU A 68 17.39 11.70 -6.21
CA LEU A 68 17.68 11.88 -4.80
C LEU A 68 19.16 11.63 -4.47
N ASP A 69 19.77 10.60 -5.07
CA ASP A 69 21.20 10.30 -4.89
C ASP A 69 22.10 11.43 -5.41
N ARG A 70 21.69 12.07 -6.51
CA ARG A 70 22.44 13.17 -7.12
C ARG A 70 22.28 14.49 -6.39
N THR A 71 21.05 14.82 -5.96
CA THR A 71 20.75 16.17 -5.47
C THR A 71 20.88 16.32 -3.97
N GLN A 72 20.73 15.24 -3.20
CA GLN A 72 20.72 15.24 -1.74
C GLN A 72 19.95 16.45 -1.17
N PRO A 73 18.62 16.52 -1.41
CA PRO A 73 17.82 17.68 -1.02
C PRO A 73 17.96 17.99 0.47
N ALA A 74 17.87 19.29 0.82
CA ALA A 74 18.01 19.74 2.20
C ALA A 74 16.79 19.42 3.08
N TYR A 75 15.67 19.00 2.50
CA TYR A 75 14.49 18.53 3.22
C TYR A 75 14.44 17.00 3.26
N ASP A 76 13.67 16.48 4.21
CA ASP A 76 13.48 15.04 4.37
C ASP A 76 12.72 14.44 3.18
N CYS A 77 13.36 13.51 2.48
CA CYS A 77 12.80 12.71 1.38
C CYS A 77 12.70 11.22 1.76
N THR A 78 12.63 10.90 3.06
CA THR A 78 12.60 9.52 3.54
C THR A 78 11.42 8.76 2.95
N PHE A 79 10.23 9.38 2.92
CA PHE A 79 9.04 8.76 2.36
C PHE A 79 9.21 8.45 0.88
N GLU A 80 9.60 9.42 0.05
CA GLU A 80 9.75 9.23 -1.39
C GLU A 80 10.79 8.15 -1.71
N ARG A 81 11.93 8.14 -1.00
CA ARG A 81 12.98 7.14 -1.18
C ARG A 81 12.47 5.74 -0.80
N ALA A 82 11.91 5.59 0.40
CA ALA A 82 11.42 4.30 0.88
C ALA A 82 10.26 3.78 0.03
N TYR A 83 9.34 4.67 -0.39
CA TYR A 83 8.22 4.32 -1.24
C TYR A 83 8.70 3.83 -2.61
N CYS A 84 9.64 4.53 -3.24
CA CYS A 84 10.20 4.08 -4.51
C CYS A 84 10.93 2.74 -4.39
N GLN A 85 11.71 2.51 -3.32
CA GLN A 85 12.33 1.21 -3.06
C GLN A 85 11.29 0.09 -2.89
N TYR A 86 10.24 0.35 -2.11
CA TYR A 86 9.12 -0.59 -1.92
C TYR A 86 8.42 -0.94 -3.24
N ARG A 87 8.12 0.07 -4.07
CA ARG A 87 7.50 -0.10 -5.40
C ARG A 87 8.39 -0.85 -6.38
N LEU A 88 9.71 -0.82 -6.19
CA LEU A 88 10.71 -1.57 -6.96
C LEU A 88 11.00 -2.96 -6.39
N ASN A 89 10.15 -3.46 -5.48
CA ASN A 89 10.31 -4.76 -4.84
C ASN A 89 11.65 -4.90 -4.07
N GLN A 90 12.04 -3.83 -3.36
CA GLN A 90 13.24 -3.80 -2.49
C GLN A 90 12.82 -3.52 -1.03
N PRO A 91 12.06 -4.40 -0.38
CA PRO A 91 11.50 -4.14 0.95
C PRO A 91 12.57 -3.96 2.04
N GLU A 92 13.71 -4.65 1.96
CA GLU A 92 14.83 -4.51 2.90
C GLU A 92 15.48 -3.12 2.79
N ALA A 93 15.64 -2.63 1.55
CA ALA A 93 16.19 -1.29 1.31
C ALA A 93 15.22 -0.22 1.81
N ALA A 94 13.92 -0.40 1.57
CA ALA A 94 12.87 0.50 2.06
C ALA A 94 12.83 0.54 3.59
N TYR A 95 12.88 -0.62 4.25
CA TYR A 95 12.96 -0.73 5.71
C TYR A 95 14.18 0.02 6.25
N LYS A 96 15.36 -0.25 5.69
CA LYS A 96 16.62 0.39 6.09
C LYS A 96 16.55 1.91 5.95
N THR A 97 16.01 2.42 4.83
CA THR A 97 15.81 3.86 4.61
C THR A 97 14.99 4.51 5.72
N ILE A 98 13.88 3.89 6.13
CA ILE A 98 13.04 4.46 7.20
C ILE A 98 13.75 4.36 8.56
N GLN A 99 14.38 3.23 8.87
CA GLN A 99 15.10 3.04 10.15
C GLN A 99 16.26 4.02 10.33
N GLU A 100 17.02 4.29 9.27
CA GLU A 100 18.20 5.15 9.29
C GLU A 100 17.86 6.64 9.15
N SER A 101 16.62 7.00 8.82
CA SER A 101 16.18 8.39 8.64
C SER A 101 16.28 9.25 9.91
N GLY A 102 16.25 8.62 11.09
CA GLY A 102 16.17 9.31 12.38
C GLY A 102 14.82 9.99 12.65
N VAL A 103 13.82 9.87 11.75
CA VAL A 103 12.49 10.45 11.91
C VAL A 103 11.73 9.73 13.01
N LYS A 104 11.58 10.38 14.18
CA LYS A 104 10.84 9.84 15.33
C LYS A 104 10.03 10.96 16.03
N PRO A 105 8.74 10.75 16.34
CA PRO A 105 7.92 9.59 15.94
C PRO A 105 7.69 9.56 14.41
N LEU A 106 7.40 8.37 13.86
CA LEU A 106 7.08 8.25 12.43
C LEU A 106 5.78 9.03 12.10
N PRO A 107 5.78 9.87 11.06
CA PRO A 107 4.56 10.50 10.55
C PRO A 107 3.61 9.43 9.96
N PRO A 108 2.29 9.74 9.83
CA PRO A 108 1.29 8.77 9.41
C PRO A 108 1.64 8.01 8.12
N ASN A 109 2.06 8.72 7.08
CA ASN A 109 2.46 8.11 5.81
C ASN A 109 3.63 7.12 5.92
N LEU A 110 4.62 7.41 6.78
CA LEU A 110 5.73 6.50 7.04
C LEU A 110 5.33 5.32 7.93
N LYS A 111 4.38 5.49 8.85
CA LYS A 111 3.81 4.37 9.61
C LYS A 111 3.09 3.39 8.70
N GLU A 112 2.24 3.88 7.80
CA GLU A 112 1.52 3.05 6.81
C GLU A 112 2.50 2.28 5.92
N LEU A 113 3.48 2.99 5.35
CA LEU A 113 4.49 2.37 4.49
C LEU A 113 5.33 1.35 5.28
N MET A 114 5.69 1.63 6.53
CA MET A 114 6.41 0.69 7.39
C MET A 114 5.58 -0.58 7.63
N ALA A 115 4.27 -0.48 7.87
CA ALA A 115 3.42 -1.65 8.05
C ALA A 115 3.39 -2.54 6.79
N GLN A 116 3.29 -1.92 5.61
CA GLN A 116 3.34 -2.62 4.32
C GLN A 116 4.71 -3.28 4.06
N ILE A 117 5.80 -2.59 4.42
CA ILE A 117 7.16 -3.13 4.32
C ILE A 117 7.33 -4.34 5.26
N LEU A 118 6.90 -4.22 6.52
CA LEU A 118 6.98 -5.30 7.51
C LEU A 118 6.20 -6.54 7.05
N TYR A 119 5.02 -6.35 6.44
CA TYR A 119 4.25 -7.45 5.84
C TYR A 119 5.04 -8.16 4.74
N ARG A 120 5.68 -7.40 3.84
CA ARG A 120 6.51 -7.95 2.74
C ARG A 120 7.79 -8.63 3.22
N LEU A 121 8.28 -8.27 4.40
CA LEU A 121 9.42 -8.90 5.06
C LEU A 121 9.00 -10.07 5.97
N GLU A 122 7.72 -10.45 5.98
CA GLU A 122 7.15 -11.51 6.82
C GLU A 122 7.38 -11.27 8.33
N ASN A 123 7.63 -10.01 8.74
CA ASN A 123 7.73 -9.63 10.15
C ASN A 123 6.33 -9.32 10.69
N PHE A 124 5.49 -10.35 10.75
CA PHE A 124 4.06 -10.20 11.01
C PHE A 124 3.74 -9.75 12.44
N GLU A 125 4.57 -10.07 13.43
CA GLU A 125 4.31 -9.66 14.81
C GLU A 125 4.42 -8.14 14.99
N GLU A 126 5.46 -7.53 14.42
CA GLU A 126 5.66 -6.07 14.42
C GLU A 126 4.65 -5.40 13.50
N CYS A 127 4.37 -6.00 12.33
CA CYS A 127 3.36 -5.52 11.39
C CYS A 127 1.98 -5.42 12.06
N PHE A 128 1.57 -6.46 12.80
CA PHE A 128 0.29 -6.49 13.50
C PHE A 128 0.18 -5.39 14.55
N ASP A 129 1.22 -5.21 15.36
CA ASP A 129 1.24 -4.18 16.39
C ASP A 129 1.16 -2.77 15.78
N LEU A 130 1.80 -2.56 14.63
CA LEU A 130 1.79 -1.28 13.92
C LEU A 130 0.42 -1.00 13.29
N TYR A 131 -0.20 -1.97 12.60
CA TYR A 131 -1.58 -1.80 12.10
C TYR A 131 -2.58 -1.54 13.22
N ARG A 132 -2.45 -2.23 14.36
CA ARG A 132 -3.27 -1.98 15.55
C ARG A 132 -3.10 -0.54 16.06
N ASP A 133 -1.87 -0.02 16.09
CA ASP A 133 -1.62 1.38 16.46
C ASP A 133 -2.24 2.35 15.47
N ILE A 134 -2.09 2.10 14.16
CA ILE A 134 -2.65 2.95 13.10
C ILE A 134 -4.18 3.00 13.22
N ILE A 135 -4.86 1.84 13.25
CA ILE A 135 -6.33 1.76 13.30
C ILE A 135 -6.89 2.45 14.54
N LYS A 136 -6.22 2.30 15.69
CA LYS A 136 -6.65 2.96 16.93
C LYS A 136 -6.58 4.49 16.86
N ASN A 137 -5.67 5.04 16.05
CA ASN A 137 -5.35 6.47 16.05
C ASN A 137 -5.77 7.21 14.77
N THR A 138 -6.25 6.51 13.74
CA THR A 138 -6.65 7.09 12.45
C THR A 138 -8.08 6.71 12.12
N HIS A 139 -8.92 7.72 11.84
CA HIS A 139 -10.32 7.54 11.45
C HIS A 139 -10.54 8.34 10.16
N ASP A 140 -10.52 7.63 9.04
CA ASP A 140 -10.70 8.14 7.69
C ASP A 140 -11.38 7.06 6.82
N ASP A 141 -11.55 7.35 5.53
CA ASP A 141 -12.25 6.46 4.59
C ASP A 141 -11.49 5.15 4.30
N TYR A 142 -10.29 4.94 4.89
CA TYR A 142 -9.44 3.77 4.68
C TYR A 142 -9.45 2.76 5.84
N ASP A 143 -10.37 2.90 6.79
CA ASP A 143 -10.42 2.03 7.97
C ASP A 143 -10.74 0.57 7.60
N ASP A 144 -11.54 0.39 6.54
CA ASP A 144 -11.92 -0.92 6.07
C ASP A 144 -10.71 -1.68 5.52
N GLU A 145 -9.95 -1.04 4.62
CA GLU A 145 -8.73 -1.57 4.00
C GLU A 145 -7.65 -1.85 5.04
N ARG A 146 -7.47 -0.95 6.02
CA ARG A 146 -6.51 -1.17 7.12
C ARG A 146 -6.90 -2.38 7.97
N THR A 147 -8.19 -2.56 8.24
CA THR A 147 -8.66 -3.73 8.98
C THR A 147 -8.47 -5.03 8.18
N THR A 148 -8.76 -5.01 6.88
CA THR A 148 -8.50 -6.14 5.98
C THR A 148 -7.01 -6.50 5.96
N ASN A 149 -6.12 -5.52 5.83
CA ASN A 149 -4.67 -5.74 5.88
C ASN A 149 -4.23 -6.33 7.24
N MET A 150 -4.73 -5.80 8.36
CA MET A 150 -4.43 -6.35 9.68
C MET A 150 -4.95 -7.78 9.84
N SER A 151 -6.10 -8.12 9.26
CA SER A 151 -6.64 -9.48 9.29
C SER A 151 -5.81 -10.47 8.46
N ALA A 152 -5.21 -10.03 7.35
CA ALA A 152 -4.28 -10.83 6.58
C ALA A 152 -2.98 -11.10 7.37
N VAL A 153 -2.48 -10.11 8.10
CA VAL A 153 -1.35 -10.28 9.03
C VAL A 153 -1.70 -11.30 10.12
N ALA A 154 -2.90 -11.20 10.70
CA ALA A 154 -3.39 -12.14 11.72
C ALA A 154 -3.49 -13.57 11.19
N ALA A 155 -3.92 -13.76 9.94
CA ALA A 155 -3.94 -15.06 9.28
C ALA A 155 -2.53 -15.65 9.12
N ASN A 156 -1.55 -14.86 8.67
CA ASN A 156 -0.16 -15.29 8.55
C ASN A 156 0.47 -15.65 9.91
N LEU A 157 0.20 -14.88 10.96
CA LEU A 157 0.61 -15.23 12.32
C LEU A 157 0.09 -16.60 12.77
N CYS A 158 -1.13 -16.97 12.36
CA CYS A 158 -1.68 -18.29 12.63
C CYS A 158 -0.97 -19.39 11.84
N VAL A 159 -0.59 -19.13 10.58
CA VAL A 159 0.17 -20.05 9.74
C VAL A 159 1.56 -20.31 10.31
N GLU A 160 2.24 -19.29 10.83
CA GLU A 160 3.54 -19.41 11.49
C GLU A 160 3.48 -20.05 12.89
N GLY A 161 2.28 -20.27 13.43
CA GLY A 161 2.10 -20.78 14.79
C GLY A 161 2.53 -19.79 15.86
N SER A 162 2.44 -18.47 15.61
CA SER A 162 2.72 -17.45 16.61
C SER A 162 1.81 -17.63 17.84
N LYS A 163 2.38 -17.35 19.02
CA LYS A 163 1.67 -17.39 20.31
C LYS A 163 1.01 -16.05 20.65
N LYS A 164 1.11 -15.05 19.77
CA LYS A 164 0.53 -13.73 19.98
C LYS A 164 -0.98 -13.85 20.14
N GLU A 165 -1.52 -13.26 21.21
CA GLU A 165 -2.97 -13.19 21.40
C GLU A 165 -3.58 -12.22 20.38
N LEU A 166 -4.45 -12.75 19.52
CA LEU A 166 -5.12 -11.97 18.49
C LEU A 166 -6.52 -11.58 18.97
N PRO A 167 -6.92 -10.30 18.82
CA PRO A 167 -8.28 -9.87 19.11
C PRO A 167 -9.25 -10.53 18.12
N LYS A 168 -10.53 -10.61 18.51
CA LYS A 168 -11.59 -10.95 17.57
C LYS A 168 -11.76 -9.80 16.57
N LEU A 169 -11.45 -10.07 15.31
CA LEU A 169 -11.64 -9.13 14.21
C LEU A 169 -13.06 -9.23 13.68
N ARG A 170 -13.51 -8.17 13.00
CA ARG A 170 -14.76 -8.17 12.23
C ARG A 170 -14.63 -9.09 11.01
N GLU A 171 -15.77 -9.57 10.54
CA GLU A 171 -15.92 -10.55 9.45
C GLU A 171 -17.16 -10.21 8.61
N ASP A 172 -17.36 -8.92 8.38
CA ASP A 172 -18.52 -8.32 7.72
C ASP A 172 -18.33 -8.11 6.20
N THR A 173 -17.09 -8.17 5.70
CA THR A 173 -16.78 -8.22 4.26
C THR A 173 -16.31 -9.61 3.82
N TYR A 174 -16.32 -9.88 2.51
CA TYR A 174 -15.88 -11.16 1.99
C TYR A 174 -14.36 -11.38 2.18
N GLU A 175 -13.55 -10.32 2.10
CA GLU A 175 -12.10 -10.34 2.32
C GLU A 175 -11.75 -10.63 3.78
N LEU A 176 -12.48 -10.02 4.72
CA LEU A 176 -12.30 -10.30 6.15
C LEU A 176 -12.72 -11.72 6.49
N THR A 177 -13.84 -12.19 5.92
CA THR A 177 -14.30 -13.57 6.08
C THR A 177 -13.29 -14.56 5.49
N TYR A 178 -12.70 -14.23 4.33
CA TYR A 178 -11.63 -15.00 3.71
C TYR A 178 -10.40 -15.09 4.62
N ASN A 179 -9.91 -13.95 5.13
CA ASN A 179 -8.75 -13.92 6.03
C ASN A 179 -9.01 -14.67 7.35
N ALA A 180 -10.23 -14.58 7.90
CA ALA A 180 -10.63 -15.38 9.06
C ALA A 180 -10.61 -16.88 8.76
N ALA A 181 -10.99 -17.29 7.55
CA ALA A 181 -10.86 -18.68 7.12
C ALA A 181 -9.41 -19.13 6.95
N CYS A 182 -8.55 -18.27 6.38
CA CYS A 182 -7.10 -18.53 6.28
C CYS A 182 -6.46 -18.69 7.67
N ALA A 183 -6.87 -17.88 8.66
CA ALA A 183 -6.43 -18.02 10.04
C ALA A 183 -6.84 -19.37 10.65
N LEU A 184 -8.06 -19.84 10.40
CA LEU A 184 -8.53 -21.18 10.82
C LEU A 184 -7.75 -22.30 10.11
N ALA A 185 -7.49 -22.16 8.82
CA ALA A 185 -6.71 -23.12 8.04
C ALA A 185 -5.26 -23.20 8.56
N GLY A 186 -4.63 -22.07 8.91
CA GLY A 186 -3.31 -22.03 9.56
C GLY A 186 -3.29 -22.77 10.91
N LYS A 187 -4.40 -22.74 11.65
CA LYS A 187 -4.61 -23.54 12.87
C LYS A 187 -5.04 -24.99 12.61
N GLN A 188 -5.07 -25.42 11.34
CA GLN A 188 -5.53 -26.74 10.90
C GLN A 188 -7.00 -27.05 11.25
N GLN A 189 -7.81 -26.02 11.46
CA GLN A 189 -9.26 -26.13 11.69
C GLN A 189 -10.00 -26.11 10.35
N PHE A 190 -9.70 -27.10 9.50
CA PHE A 190 -10.17 -27.15 8.12
C PHE A 190 -11.71 -27.19 7.96
N PRO A 191 -12.48 -27.91 8.78
CA PRO A 191 -13.94 -27.90 8.67
C PRO A 191 -14.56 -26.51 8.93
N GLU A 192 -14.04 -25.76 9.89
CA GLU A 192 -14.48 -24.40 10.19
C GLU A 192 -14.02 -23.41 9.11
N ALA A 193 -12.78 -23.57 8.62
CA ALA A 193 -12.26 -22.79 7.49
C ALA A 193 -13.13 -22.99 6.23
N GLU A 194 -13.50 -24.22 5.90
CA GLU A 194 -14.39 -24.55 4.78
C GLU A 194 -15.72 -23.79 4.87
N LYS A 195 -16.37 -23.79 6.06
CA LYS A 195 -17.63 -23.07 6.26
C LYS A 195 -17.47 -21.57 5.98
N LYS A 196 -16.40 -20.96 6.49
CA LYS A 196 -16.13 -19.53 6.25
C LYS A 196 -15.80 -19.23 4.79
N LEU A 197 -15.05 -20.09 4.10
CA LEU A 197 -14.72 -19.89 2.68
C LEU A 197 -15.98 -19.93 1.81
N ARG A 198 -16.93 -20.82 2.10
CA ARG A 198 -18.23 -20.83 1.41
C ARG A 198 -19.04 -19.57 1.69
N THR A 199 -18.99 -19.04 2.92
CA THR A 199 -19.61 -17.74 3.25
C THR A 199 -18.92 -16.59 2.50
N SER A 200 -17.59 -16.57 2.47
CA SER A 200 -16.80 -15.56 1.75
C SER A 200 -17.10 -15.58 0.25
N GLU A 201 -17.12 -16.76 -0.39
CA GLU A 201 -17.49 -16.91 -1.80
C GLU A 201 -18.88 -16.34 -2.10
N LYS A 202 -19.85 -16.65 -1.23
CA LYS A 202 -21.21 -16.13 -1.36
C LYS A 202 -21.24 -14.60 -1.25
N LEU A 203 -20.59 -14.02 -0.23
CA LEU A 203 -20.54 -12.58 -0.02
C LEU A 203 -19.83 -11.86 -1.16
N CYS A 204 -18.73 -12.43 -1.67
CA CYS A 204 -17.97 -11.90 -2.80
C CYS A 204 -18.85 -11.80 -4.05
N ARG A 205 -19.58 -12.88 -4.37
CA ARG A 205 -20.53 -12.90 -5.49
C ARG A 205 -21.65 -11.87 -5.31
N GLU A 206 -22.32 -11.86 -4.16
CA GLU A 206 -23.41 -10.91 -3.87
C GLU A 206 -22.93 -9.45 -4.00
N PHE A 207 -21.76 -9.13 -3.44
CA PHE A 207 -21.17 -7.79 -3.50
C PHE A 207 -20.86 -7.35 -4.93
N LEU A 208 -20.21 -8.21 -5.73
CA LEU A 208 -19.83 -7.88 -7.10
C LEU A 208 -21.04 -7.82 -8.05
N GLU A 209 -22.05 -8.67 -7.84
CA GLU A 209 -23.32 -8.59 -8.59
C GLU A 209 -24.05 -7.27 -8.30
N GLU A 210 -24.06 -6.81 -7.05
CA GLU A 210 -24.63 -5.51 -6.66
C GLU A 210 -23.87 -4.31 -7.27
N ASP A 211 -22.55 -4.43 -7.45
CA ASP A 211 -21.71 -3.41 -8.11
C ASP A 211 -21.74 -3.49 -9.65
N GLY A 212 -22.52 -4.43 -10.20
CA GLY A 212 -22.71 -4.59 -11.65
C GLY A 212 -21.51 -5.20 -12.37
N ALA A 213 -20.66 -5.95 -11.66
CA ALA A 213 -19.54 -6.69 -12.24
C ALA A 213 -20.02 -7.75 -13.24
N THR A 214 -19.17 -8.09 -14.21
CA THR A 214 -19.47 -9.18 -15.15
C THR A 214 -19.26 -10.54 -14.49
N GLU A 215 -19.87 -11.60 -15.03
CA GLU A 215 -19.61 -12.96 -14.51
C GLU A 215 -18.13 -13.35 -14.65
N GLU A 216 -17.41 -12.82 -15.64
CA GLU A 216 -15.96 -13.03 -15.79
C GLU A 216 -15.20 -12.41 -14.61
N ASP A 217 -15.49 -11.15 -14.28
CA ASP A 217 -14.87 -10.46 -13.13
C ASP A 217 -15.21 -11.17 -11.79
N ILE A 218 -16.46 -11.60 -11.63
CA ILE A 218 -16.89 -12.38 -10.45
C ILE A 218 -16.11 -13.69 -10.34
N MET A 219 -15.95 -14.39 -11.47
CA MET A 219 -15.22 -15.66 -11.50
C MET A 219 -13.75 -15.47 -11.15
N ASP A 220 -13.11 -14.41 -11.64
CA ASP A 220 -11.72 -14.08 -11.34
C ASP A 220 -11.50 -13.79 -9.86
N GLU A 221 -12.38 -13.00 -9.23
CA GLU A 221 -12.27 -12.69 -7.79
C GLU A 221 -12.55 -13.93 -6.93
N VAL A 222 -13.61 -14.69 -7.25
CA VAL A 222 -13.97 -15.91 -6.52
C VAL A 222 -12.92 -17.01 -6.68
N ALA A 223 -12.10 -17.01 -7.73
CA ALA A 223 -11.08 -18.02 -7.95
C ALA A 223 -10.09 -18.14 -6.78
N ILE A 224 -9.71 -17.02 -6.16
CA ILE A 224 -8.80 -17.00 -4.99
C ILE A 224 -9.43 -17.73 -3.80
N ILE A 225 -10.73 -17.50 -3.56
CA ILE A 225 -11.49 -18.15 -2.50
C ILE A 225 -11.61 -19.65 -2.77
N LYS A 226 -11.90 -20.04 -4.01
CA LYS A 226 -12.03 -21.44 -4.44
C LYS A 226 -10.73 -22.23 -4.30
N VAL A 227 -9.59 -21.63 -4.61
CA VAL A 227 -8.28 -22.28 -4.42
C VAL A 227 -8.05 -22.61 -2.94
N GLN A 228 -8.33 -21.65 -2.04
CA GLN A 228 -8.20 -21.88 -0.60
C GLN A 228 -9.23 -22.90 -0.08
N LEU A 229 -10.44 -22.91 -0.63
CA LEU A 229 -11.47 -23.90 -0.33
C LEU A 229 -11.04 -25.31 -0.75
N ALA A 230 -10.51 -25.45 -1.97
CA ALA A 230 -9.97 -26.71 -2.47
C ALA A 230 -8.84 -27.24 -1.58
N TYR A 231 -7.94 -26.37 -1.12
CA TYR A 231 -6.93 -26.73 -0.13
C TYR A 231 -7.56 -27.29 1.16
N CYS A 232 -8.53 -26.58 1.75
CA CYS A 232 -9.20 -27.04 2.98
C CYS A 232 -9.95 -28.37 2.78
N LEU A 233 -10.58 -28.58 1.61
CA LEU A 233 -11.25 -29.83 1.25
C LEU A 233 -10.24 -30.98 1.10
N GLN A 234 -9.11 -30.73 0.44
CA GLN A 234 -8.03 -31.70 0.29
C GLN A 234 -7.46 -32.12 1.65
N MET A 235 -7.24 -31.17 2.56
CA MET A 235 -6.77 -31.45 3.93
C MET A 235 -7.76 -32.26 4.77
N GLN A 236 -9.04 -32.26 4.39
CA GLN A 236 -10.08 -33.10 4.99
C GLN A 236 -10.24 -34.48 4.29
N GLY A 237 -9.45 -34.77 3.25
CA GLY A 237 -9.58 -36.00 2.46
C GLY A 237 -10.73 -35.98 1.44
N LYS A 238 -11.35 -34.81 1.19
CA LYS A 238 -12.46 -34.64 0.24
C LYS A 238 -11.94 -34.34 -1.18
N SER A 239 -11.01 -35.15 -1.69
CA SER A 239 -10.29 -34.84 -2.95
C SER A 239 -11.18 -34.68 -4.18
N LYS A 240 -12.34 -35.36 -4.24
CA LYS A 240 -13.30 -35.18 -5.36
C LYS A 240 -13.95 -33.80 -5.36
N GLU A 241 -14.27 -33.27 -4.18
CA GLU A 241 -14.83 -31.93 -4.03
C GLU A 241 -13.76 -30.87 -4.25
N ALA A 242 -12.51 -31.15 -3.87
CA ALA A 242 -11.39 -30.23 -4.08
C ALA A 242 -11.00 -30.05 -5.56
N SER A 243 -11.29 -31.04 -6.42
CA SER A 243 -10.98 -31.00 -7.85
C SER A 243 -12.11 -30.48 -8.74
N ALA A 244 -13.26 -30.12 -8.14
CA ALA A 244 -14.43 -29.62 -8.85
C ALA A 244 -14.33 -28.11 -9.08
#